data_AF-A0A934YT85-F1
#
_entry.id   AF-A0A934YT85-F1
#
_cell.length_a   1.000
_cell.length_b   1.000
_cell.length_c   1.000
_cell.angle_alpha   90.00
_cell.angle_beta   90.00
_cell.angle_gamma   90.00
#
_symmetry.space_group_name_H-M   'P 1'
#
loop_
_entity.id
_entity.type
_entity.pdbx_description
1 polymer ?
#
loop_
_entity_poly.entity_id
_entity_poly.type
_entity_poly.pdbx_seq_one_letter_code
_entity_poly.pdbx_strand_id
1 'polypeptide(L)'
;MRTRSLRLAALSSLLLGSGLLVGLGACGSDAPSTPPADAAVPVPTGTAPPPSDAEPPPPVDASPGVDAGCGSDVPRAPGVLHTEYGAVRGALDGPIYAYKNIPYAAPPVGKLRWAAPQAPACWTGARDGVAWGPQCLQGNVEGDGTSTGVEDCLQLNVWTPNGAKDRPILFWIHGGGNQVGSAVQENDGARVYDGRRLAETTNSVVVTVNYRLGMLGFLGHSALAAEGGGTGGTGNYGLQDLAAAVAWAKRHAAALGGDPARLMVFGESAGGLNVCSLLAAKSPVGFSAAAIQSGGCAARTLADAQEQGVAVVAAAKCNTAPDVLACLRGLAGADLLKAYPTSVNVAGAGTGWGATVDNAFLDQKPLDVIASGRHAKVPVVIGANANETSRSVPLRFAATDAEYRAAVQTLFGATFGPTVLARYPSASYPSPWAAFVALTSQAKFICPSRRIAKALTTAGSPAYRYYFDHPLDNSPILKAFGTFHGVDVAYMFGKLDVGGYTPSEVEKDLSRAFMVYWSTHAATGAPGGAGLTAWPKYDPAKDNSLGIGTTTAVREGLHQPNCDFWDALQ
;
A
#
# COMPACT_ATOMS: atom_id res chain seq x y z
N MET A 1 0.85 -13.96 -26.25
CA MET A 1 1.39 -12.68 -26.74
C MET A 1 2.44 -12.20 -25.75
N ARG A 2 3.71 -12.16 -26.13
CA ARG A 2 4.83 -11.78 -25.24
C ARG A 2 4.83 -10.26 -25.04
N THR A 3 4.67 -9.84 -23.78
CA THR A 3 4.72 -8.46 -23.32
C THR A 3 6.09 -7.83 -23.63
N ARG A 4 6.10 -6.84 -24.53
CA ARG A 4 7.22 -5.91 -24.69
C ARG A 4 6.92 -4.67 -23.87
N SER A 5 7.64 -4.54 -22.76
CA SER A 5 7.89 -3.30 -22.04
C SER A 5 8.53 -2.31 -23.01
N LEU A 6 7.82 -1.25 -23.45
CA LEU A 6 8.36 0.01 -23.97
C LEU A 6 7.22 0.91 -24.48
N ARG A 7 6.90 1.93 -23.67
CA ARG A 7 6.36 3.28 -24.00
C ARG A 7 5.66 3.85 -22.75
N LEU A 8 6.42 4.11 -21.68
CA LEU A 8 5.87 4.61 -20.39
C LEU A 8 6.12 6.11 -20.14
N ALA A 9 7.06 6.75 -20.83
CA ALA A 9 7.42 8.15 -20.57
C ALA A 9 6.38 9.16 -21.07
N ALA A 10 5.65 8.87 -22.15
CA ALA A 10 4.78 9.85 -22.81
C ALA A 10 3.53 10.22 -21.98
N LEU A 11 2.97 9.28 -21.21
CA LEU A 11 1.73 9.52 -20.47
C LEU A 11 1.95 10.39 -19.23
N SER A 12 3.10 10.25 -18.56
CA SER A 12 3.47 11.12 -17.45
C SER A 12 3.62 12.57 -17.93
N SER A 13 4.22 12.80 -19.10
CA SER A 13 4.31 14.14 -19.71
C SER A 13 2.94 14.72 -20.10
N LEU A 14 2.00 13.89 -20.56
CA LEU A 14 0.63 14.30 -20.90
C LEU A 14 -0.21 14.66 -19.65
N LEU A 15 0.00 13.96 -18.53
CA LEU A 15 -0.71 14.20 -17.27
C LEU A 15 -0.08 15.32 -16.42
N LEU A 16 1.23 15.56 -16.57
CA LEU A 16 1.96 16.67 -15.94
C LEU A 16 1.87 17.98 -16.77
N GLY A 17 1.50 17.89 -18.04
CA GLY A 17 1.52 19.00 -19.02
C GLY A 17 0.44 20.09 -18.86
N SER A 18 -0.22 20.21 -17.72
CA SER A 18 -1.24 21.25 -17.45
C SER A 18 -0.97 22.00 -16.14
N GLY A 19 0.26 22.45 -15.95
CA GLY A 19 0.62 23.35 -14.85
C GLY A 19 -0.03 24.72 -15.03
N LEU A 20 -1.12 24.98 -14.31
CA LEU A 20 -1.55 26.35 -14.02
C LEU A 20 -0.60 26.89 -12.94
N LEU A 21 0.44 27.60 -13.37
CA LEU A 21 1.37 28.32 -12.51
C LEU A 21 0.66 29.41 -11.70
N VAL A 22 0.93 29.45 -10.39
CA VAL A 22 0.94 30.71 -9.62
C VAL A 22 2.41 31.00 -9.28
N GLY A 23 3.05 31.84 -10.11
CA GLY A 23 4.25 32.70 -9.91
C GLY A 23 5.56 32.06 -9.41
N LEU A 24 6.76 32.30 -9.94
CA LEU A 24 7.36 33.43 -10.67
C LEU A 24 8.74 32.98 -11.25
N GLY A 25 9.15 33.47 -12.44
CA GLY A 25 10.56 33.74 -12.77
C GLY A 25 11.27 32.91 -13.87
N ALA A 26 11.35 33.51 -15.06
CA ALA A 26 12.31 33.42 -16.19
C ALA A 26 13.71 32.78 -15.93
N CYS A 27 14.51 32.26 -16.89
CA CYS A 27 14.57 32.32 -18.37
C CYS A 27 15.63 31.29 -18.88
N GLY A 28 15.64 30.99 -20.19
CA GLY A 28 16.91 30.75 -20.94
C GLY A 28 17.16 29.36 -21.52
N SER A 29 17.06 29.29 -22.84
CA SER A 29 17.39 28.27 -23.84
C SER A 29 18.83 27.73 -23.85
N ASP A 30 19.02 26.45 -24.23
CA ASP A 30 19.63 26.03 -25.51
C ASP A 30 19.95 24.52 -25.52
N ALA A 31 19.53 23.84 -26.59
CA ALA A 31 19.96 22.48 -26.97
C ALA A 31 21.10 22.59 -28.00
N PRO A 32 21.96 21.56 -28.15
CA PRO A 32 21.80 20.78 -29.39
C PRO A 32 22.22 19.29 -29.36
N SER A 33 21.56 18.54 -30.25
CA SER A 33 22.05 17.49 -31.16
C SER A 33 22.80 16.25 -30.65
N THR A 34 22.17 15.10 -30.89
CA THR A 34 22.75 13.75 -31.00
C THR A 34 23.50 13.53 -32.32
N PRO A 35 24.46 12.58 -32.33
CA PRO A 35 24.71 11.71 -33.48
C PRO A 35 24.72 10.20 -33.09
N PRO A 36 24.79 9.26 -34.06
CA PRO A 36 24.06 7.99 -34.02
C PRO A 36 24.88 6.73 -33.70
N ALA A 37 24.12 5.70 -33.27
CA ALA A 37 24.11 4.27 -33.61
C ALA A 37 25.38 3.41 -33.79
N ASP A 38 25.19 2.16 -33.34
CA ASP A 38 25.77 0.89 -33.77
C ASP A 38 27.13 0.44 -33.21
N ALA A 39 27.09 -0.65 -32.43
CA ALA A 39 27.64 -1.94 -32.87
C ALA A 39 27.28 -3.06 -31.87
N ALA A 40 26.56 -4.06 -32.35
CA ALA A 40 26.34 -5.33 -31.68
C ALA A 40 27.62 -6.19 -31.70
N VAL A 41 27.93 -6.84 -30.58
CA VAL A 41 28.98 -7.88 -30.48
C VAL A 41 28.42 -9.03 -29.63
N PRO A 42 28.63 -10.31 -30.02
CA PRO A 42 27.81 -11.45 -29.60
C PRO A 42 28.23 -12.02 -28.23
N VAL A 43 27.26 -12.55 -27.47
CA VAL A 43 27.48 -13.30 -26.22
C VAL A 43 27.46 -14.80 -26.54
N PRO A 44 28.53 -15.56 -26.21
CA PRO A 44 28.53 -17.01 -26.36
C PRO A 44 27.83 -17.70 -25.18
N THR A 45 27.17 -18.80 -25.56
CA THR A 45 26.41 -19.76 -24.76
C THR A 45 27.29 -20.56 -23.80
N GLY A 46 26.86 -20.68 -22.54
CA GLY A 46 27.42 -21.63 -21.58
C GLY A 46 26.46 -21.89 -20.42
N THR A 47 25.81 -23.05 -20.43
CA THR A 47 24.91 -23.56 -19.39
C THR A 47 25.70 -24.18 -18.24
N ALA A 48 25.46 -23.74 -17.00
CA ALA A 48 25.94 -24.38 -15.77
C ALA A 48 24.75 -24.99 -14.97
N PRO A 49 24.94 -26.13 -14.28
CA PRO A 49 23.88 -26.89 -13.61
C PRO A 49 23.42 -26.24 -12.28
N PRO A 50 22.23 -26.61 -11.76
CA PRO A 50 21.64 -25.94 -10.58
C PRO A 50 22.33 -26.36 -9.26
N PRO A 51 22.44 -25.46 -8.27
CA PRO A 51 22.85 -25.83 -6.92
C PRO A 51 21.68 -26.40 -6.10
N SER A 52 22.03 -27.34 -5.22
CA SER A 52 21.20 -28.16 -4.35
C SER A 52 20.39 -27.38 -3.30
N ASP A 53 19.25 -27.96 -2.94
CA ASP A 53 18.31 -27.53 -1.90
C ASP A 53 18.98 -27.15 -0.57
N ALA A 54 18.84 -25.88 -0.16
CA ALA A 54 19.14 -25.43 1.18
C ALA A 54 17.87 -25.59 2.06
N GLU A 55 18.03 -26.28 3.18
CA GLU A 55 17.00 -26.56 4.18
C GLU A 55 16.41 -25.25 4.78
N PRO A 56 15.08 -25.15 4.98
CA PRO A 56 14.49 -23.97 5.59
C PRO A 56 14.86 -23.85 7.09
N PRO A 57 14.95 -22.62 7.65
CA PRO A 57 15.24 -22.42 9.05
C PRO A 57 14.12 -22.98 9.94
N PRO A 58 14.44 -23.41 11.18
CA PRO A 58 13.48 -24.10 12.06
C PRO A 58 12.34 -23.17 12.48
N PRO A 59 11.16 -23.73 12.81
CA PRO A 59 10.02 -22.96 13.29
C PRO A 59 10.36 -22.28 14.62
N VAL A 60 9.89 -21.05 14.75
CA VAL A 60 10.06 -20.24 15.97
C VAL A 60 9.21 -20.88 17.07
N ASP A 61 9.87 -21.61 17.95
CA ASP A 61 9.24 -22.25 19.10
C ASP A 61 8.79 -21.20 20.13
N ALA A 62 7.63 -21.43 20.74
CA ALA A 62 7.01 -20.54 21.70
C ALA A 62 7.91 -20.32 22.92
N SER A 63 8.39 -19.09 23.11
CA SER A 63 9.12 -18.70 24.32
C SER A 63 8.16 -18.18 25.42
N PRO A 64 8.54 -18.32 26.70
CA PRO A 64 7.67 -18.09 27.85
C PRO A 64 7.36 -16.60 28.06
N GLY A 65 6.32 -16.32 28.86
CA GLY A 65 5.70 -15.02 29.05
C GLY A 65 6.65 -13.83 29.25
N VAL A 66 6.13 -12.66 28.87
CA VAL A 66 6.69 -11.30 28.79
C VAL A 66 7.37 -10.75 30.06
N ASP A 67 7.66 -11.59 31.04
CA ASP A 67 8.09 -11.18 32.39
C ASP A 67 9.63 -11.18 32.59
N ALA A 68 10.42 -11.64 31.60
CA ALA A 68 11.89 -11.57 31.62
C ALA A 68 12.49 -10.66 30.51
N GLY A 69 11.71 -9.69 30.04
CA GLY A 69 12.11 -8.76 28.98
C GLY A 69 12.91 -7.55 29.48
N CYS A 70 13.56 -6.88 28.54
CA CYS A 70 14.21 -5.61 28.77
C CYS A 70 13.24 -4.56 29.34
N GLY A 71 13.68 -3.70 30.25
CA GLY A 71 12.83 -2.66 30.87
C GLY A 71 11.96 -3.13 32.04
N SER A 72 12.34 -4.22 32.72
CA SER A 72 11.69 -4.73 33.94
C SER A 72 11.81 -3.78 35.15
N ASP A 73 12.62 -2.73 35.03
CA ASP A 73 12.87 -1.70 36.04
C ASP A 73 11.75 -0.66 36.12
N VAL A 74 10.91 -0.54 35.09
CA VAL A 74 9.76 0.38 35.08
C VAL A 74 8.56 -0.27 35.77
N PRO A 75 7.94 0.38 36.78
CA PRO A 75 6.75 -0.16 37.42
C PRO A 75 5.57 -0.26 36.45
N ARG A 76 4.81 -1.36 36.54
CA ARG A 76 3.51 -1.47 35.88
C ARG A 76 2.57 -0.42 36.43
N ALA A 77 2.16 0.52 35.59
CA ALA A 77 1.24 1.60 35.95
C ALA A 77 0.27 1.85 34.78
N PRO A 78 -0.91 2.45 35.05
CA PRO A 78 -1.81 2.89 33.99
C PRO A 78 -1.09 3.79 32.98
N GLY A 79 -1.30 3.55 31.69
CA GLY A 79 -0.64 4.31 30.62
C GLY A 79 0.83 3.94 30.38
N VAL A 80 1.33 2.85 30.97
CA VAL A 80 2.65 2.28 30.64
C VAL A 80 2.46 0.94 29.93
N LEU A 81 2.83 0.89 28.66
CA LEU A 81 2.86 -0.32 27.84
C LEU A 81 4.22 -0.99 27.98
N HIS A 82 4.25 -2.26 28.40
CA HIS A 82 5.47 -3.06 28.43
C HIS A 82 5.60 -3.89 27.15
N THR A 83 6.76 -3.78 26.51
CA THR A 83 7.15 -4.57 25.34
C THR A 83 8.35 -5.45 25.69
N GLU A 84 8.68 -6.42 24.83
CA GLU A 84 9.88 -7.26 25.01
C GLU A 84 11.20 -6.46 25.01
N TYR A 85 11.19 -5.24 24.45
CA TYR A 85 12.38 -4.38 24.31
C TYR A 85 12.46 -3.24 25.33
N GLY A 86 11.38 -2.99 26.08
CA GLY A 86 11.29 -1.93 27.07
C GLY A 86 9.89 -1.34 27.24
N ALA A 87 9.74 -0.41 28.19
CA ALA A 87 8.47 0.24 28.50
C ALA A 87 8.24 1.50 27.65
N VAL A 88 6.97 1.80 27.37
CA VAL A 88 6.52 3.00 26.63
C VAL A 88 5.42 3.70 27.42
N ARG A 89 5.59 4.99 27.69
CA ARG A 89 4.58 5.81 28.37
C ARG A 89 3.66 6.46 27.34
N GLY A 90 2.37 6.14 27.39
CA GLY A 90 1.34 6.75 26.56
C GLY A 90 0.65 7.94 27.23
N ALA A 91 -0.29 8.54 26.51
CA ALA A 91 -1.20 9.55 27.03
C ALA A 91 -2.65 9.07 26.94
N LEU A 92 -3.45 9.38 27.96
CA LEU A 92 -4.89 9.20 27.92
C LEU A 92 -5.54 10.37 27.17
N ASP A 93 -6.30 10.07 26.13
CA ASP A 93 -7.08 11.03 25.35
C ASP A 93 -8.55 10.57 25.32
N GLY A 94 -9.37 11.15 26.21
CA GLY A 94 -10.72 10.65 26.47
C GLY A 94 -10.67 9.22 27.05
N PRO A 95 -11.38 8.24 26.46
CA PRO A 95 -11.36 6.85 26.92
C PRO A 95 -10.22 6.02 26.33
N ILE A 96 -9.34 6.61 25.49
CA ILE A 96 -8.33 5.89 24.71
C ILE A 96 -6.92 6.24 25.21
N TYR A 97 -6.08 5.23 25.43
CA TYR A 97 -4.64 5.43 25.52
C TYR A 97 -4.02 5.44 24.13
N ALA A 98 -3.19 6.45 23.87
CA ALA A 98 -2.35 6.53 22.69
C ALA A 98 -0.88 6.30 23.07
N TYR A 99 -0.23 5.37 22.38
CA TYR A 99 1.21 5.09 22.44
C TYR A 99 1.80 5.23 21.05
N LYS A 100 2.68 6.20 20.85
CA LYS A 100 3.24 6.56 19.54
C LYS A 100 4.73 6.26 19.51
N ASN A 101 5.29 6.23 18.31
CA ASN A 101 6.75 6.12 18.10
C ASN A 101 7.38 4.87 18.75
N ILE A 102 6.70 3.73 18.69
CA ILE A 102 7.20 2.47 19.27
C ILE A 102 8.07 1.75 18.22
N PRO A 103 9.36 1.47 18.50
CA PRO A 103 10.18 0.68 17.60
C PRO A 103 9.75 -0.79 17.58
N TYR A 104 9.49 -1.30 16.38
CA TYR A 104 9.24 -2.73 16.15
C TYR A 104 10.44 -3.43 15.50
N ALA A 105 11.39 -2.68 14.96
CA ALA A 105 12.62 -3.17 14.35
C ALA A 105 13.78 -2.19 14.58
N ALA A 106 15.02 -2.67 14.44
CA ALA A 106 16.22 -1.84 14.48
C ALA A 106 16.26 -0.84 13.30
N PRO A 107 16.89 0.34 13.48
CA PRO A 107 17.05 1.31 12.41
C PRO A 107 17.72 0.69 11.17
N PRO A 108 17.10 0.71 9.98
CA PRO A 108 17.62 0.06 8.77
C PRO A 108 18.70 0.92 8.07
N VAL A 109 19.70 1.39 8.83
CA VAL A 109 20.76 2.29 8.38
C VAL A 109 22.09 1.56 8.17
N GLY A 110 23.00 2.17 7.40
CA GLY A 110 24.33 1.62 7.15
C GLY A 110 24.26 0.22 6.55
N LYS A 111 24.83 -0.78 7.23
CA LYS A 111 24.79 -2.19 6.79
C LYS A 111 23.38 -2.78 6.76
N LEU A 112 22.43 -2.23 7.53
CA LEU A 112 21.04 -2.70 7.56
C LEU A 112 20.17 -2.07 6.45
N ARG A 113 20.72 -1.10 5.68
CA ARG A 113 20.06 -0.63 4.46
C ARG A 113 20.01 -1.79 3.46
N TRP A 114 18.79 -2.11 3.02
CA TRP A 114 18.47 -3.31 2.22
C TRP A 114 18.81 -4.64 2.90
N ALA A 115 18.56 -4.73 4.20
CA ALA A 115 18.53 -6.00 4.94
C ALA A 115 17.12 -6.25 5.51
N ALA A 116 16.82 -7.52 5.82
CA ALA A 116 15.63 -7.89 6.57
C ALA A 116 15.59 -7.14 7.92
N PRO A 117 14.40 -6.72 8.40
CA PRO A 117 14.28 -6.04 9.69
C PRO A 117 14.83 -6.91 10.82
N GLN A 118 15.62 -6.30 11.70
CA GLN A 118 16.22 -6.96 12.87
C GLN A 118 15.51 -6.51 14.15
N ALA A 119 15.62 -7.27 15.22
CA ALA A 119 15.09 -6.87 16.53
C ALA A 119 15.74 -5.54 16.98
N PRO A 120 14.97 -4.57 17.50
CA PRO A 120 15.53 -3.34 18.03
C PRO A 120 16.36 -3.61 19.28
N ALA A 121 17.30 -2.71 19.57
CA ALA A 121 18.03 -2.75 20.84
C ALA A 121 17.09 -2.47 22.01
N CYS A 122 17.34 -3.16 23.12
CA CYS A 122 16.66 -2.89 24.37
C CYS A 122 16.91 -1.45 24.85
N TRP A 123 15.92 -0.86 25.50
CA TRP A 123 16.08 0.43 26.18
C TRP A 123 15.71 0.33 27.66
N THR A 124 16.37 1.18 28.46
CA THR A 124 16.12 1.33 29.90
C THR A 124 15.10 2.44 30.16
N GLY A 125 14.33 2.34 31.24
CA GLY A 125 13.29 3.31 31.55
C GLY A 125 12.12 3.28 30.55
N ALA A 126 11.20 4.24 30.72
CA ALA A 126 10.04 4.38 29.84
C ALA A 126 10.33 5.38 28.72
N ARG A 127 10.24 4.94 27.46
CA ARG A 127 10.25 5.84 26.30
C ARG A 127 9.02 6.73 26.29
N ASP A 128 9.18 7.96 25.81
CA ASP A 128 8.05 8.86 25.54
C ASP A 128 7.28 8.36 24.32
N GLY A 129 6.06 7.89 24.55
CA GLY A 129 5.11 7.47 23.53
C GLY A 129 3.99 8.50 23.29
N VAL A 130 4.15 9.75 23.73
CA VAL A 130 3.18 10.83 23.46
C VAL A 130 3.50 11.56 22.16
N ALA A 131 4.79 11.74 21.88
CA ALA A 131 5.28 12.38 20.67
C ALA A 131 5.16 11.46 19.45
N TRP A 132 4.83 12.05 18.29
CA TRP A 132 4.85 11.32 17.03
C TRP A 132 6.27 10.97 16.61
N GLY A 133 6.43 9.78 16.03
CA GLY A 133 7.70 9.35 15.45
C GLY A 133 7.98 9.99 14.10
N PRO A 134 9.18 9.78 13.54
CA PRO A 134 9.50 10.24 12.20
C PRO A 134 8.75 9.42 11.13
N GLN A 135 8.62 9.98 9.93
CA GLN A 135 8.24 9.23 8.73
C GLN A 135 9.47 8.64 8.04
N CYS A 136 9.27 7.55 7.29
CA CYS A 136 10.33 6.96 6.48
C CYS A 136 10.81 7.91 5.39
N LEU A 137 12.11 7.87 5.12
CA LEU A 137 12.75 8.62 4.05
C LEU A 137 12.09 8.28 2.70
N GLN A 138 11.58 9.30 2.02
CA GLN A 138 10.81 9.17 0.79
C GLN A 138 11.03 10.37 -0.13
N GLY A 139 10.90 10.15 -1.44
CA GLY A 139 10.96 11.21 -2.43
C GLY A 139 9.65 12.00 -2.53
N ASN A 140 9.65 13.08 -3.30
CA ASN A 140 8.43 13.81 -3.64
C ASN A 140 7.56 13.00 -4.63
N VAL A 141 6.24 13.05 -4.45
CA VAL A 141 5.25 12.43 -5.35
C VAL A 141 5.38 12.87 -6.80
N GLU A 142 5.88 14.08 -7.05
CA GLU A 142 6.10 14.63 -8.40
C GLU A 142 7.38 14.10 -9.06
N GLY A 143 8.31 13.53 -8.28
CA GLY A 143 9.62 13.10 -8.78
C GLY A 143 10.55 14.25 -9.12
N ASP A 144 10.52 15.34 -8.34
CA ASP A 144 11.39 16.53 -8.53
C ASP A 144 12.82 16.36 -7.93
N GLY A 145 13.10 15.22 -7.31
CA GLY A 145 14.38 14.91 -6.65
C GLY A 145 14.51 15.45 -5.22
N THR A 146 13.47 16.07 -4.67
CA THR A 146 13.40 16.42 -3.24
C THR A 146 12.95 15.21 -2.41
N SER A 147 13.32 15.20 -1.12
CA SER A 147 13.01 14.11 -0.20
C SER A 147 12.71 14.61 1.21
N THR A 148 11.93 13.83 1.97
CA THR A 148 11.60 14.09 3.38
C THR A 148 11.68 12.82 4.21
N GLY A 149 11.73 12.93 5.54
CA GLY A 149 11.81 11.79 6.45
C GLY A 149 13.24 11.33 6.74
N VAL A 150 13.36 10.18 7.41
CA VAL A 150 14.65 9.58 7.82
C VAL A 150 14.62 8.07 7.63
N GLU A 151 15.78 7.42 7.55
CA GLU A 151 15.86 5.96 7.42
C GLU A 151 15.54 5.22 8.73
N ASP A 152 15.84 5.83 9.88
CA ASP A 152 15.40 5.34 11.20
C ASP A 152 13.90 5.61 11.41
N CYS A 153 13.07 4.75 10.83
CA CYS A 153 11.63 4.98 10.73
C CYS A 153 10.74 3.78 11.04
N LEU A 154 11.30 2.62 11.40
CA LEU A 154 10.57 1.36 11.63
C LEU A 154 9.83 1.36 12.99
N GLN A 155 8.87 2.29 13.06
CA GLN A 155 8.06 2.62 14.22
C GLN A 155 6.58 2.34 13.94
N LEU A 156 5.82 2.13 14.99
CA LEU A 156 4.36 2.03 14.96
C LEU A 156 3.70 2.89 16.05
N ASN A 157 2.41 3.12 15.90
CA ASN A 157 1.55 3.78 16.88
C ASN A 157 0.38 2.87 17.24
N VAL A 158 -0.10 2.97 18.47
CA VAL A 158 -1.17 2.16 19.05
C VAL A 158 -2.19 3.05 19.75
N TRP A 159 -3.46 2.80 19.49
CA TRP A 159 -4.60 3.33 20.24
C TRP A 159 -5.38 2.18 20.85
N THR A 160 -5.67 2.24 22.14
CA THR A 160 -6.41 1.17 22.83
C THR A 160 -7.35 1.73 23.89
N PRO A 161 -8.58 1.22 24.03
CA PRO A 161 -9.48 1.61 25.12
C PRO A 161 -8.86 1.35 26.49
N ASN A 162 -9.07 2.27 27.43
CA ASN A 162 -8.64 2.09 28.81
C ASN A 162 -9.32 0.85 29.42
N GLY A 163 -8.53 -0.09 29.93
CA GLY A 163 -9.03 -1.36 30.48
C GLY A 163 -9.49 -2.37 29.41
N ALA A 164 -9.10 -2.20 28.15
CA ALA A 164 -9.37 -3.14 27.08
C ALA A 164 -8.88 -4.56 27.42
N LYS A 165 -9.70 -5.56 27.05
CA LYS A 165 -9.37 -6.98 27.09
C LYS A 165 -10.00 -7.67 25.88
N ASP A 166 -9.25 -8.58 25.27
CA ASP A 166 -9.67 -9.44 24.16
C ASP A 166 -10.35 -8.70 22.99
N ARG A 167 -9.93 -7.45 22.75
CA ARG A 167 -10.47 -6.61 21.68
C ARG A 167 -9.90 -7.00 20.32
N PRO A 168 -10.65 -6.86 19.22
CA PRO A 168 -10.06 -7.00 17.89
C PRO A 168 -8.95 -5.97 17.69
N ILE A 169 -7.92 -6.36 16.93
CA ILE A 169 -6.79 -5.51 16.57
C ILE A 169 -6.92 -5.14 15.09
N LEU A 170 -7.04 -3.85 14.81
CA LEU A 170 -7.08 -3.26 13.47
C LEU A 170 -5.68 -2.75 13.13
N PHE A 171 -4.94 -3.49 12.30
CA PHE A 171 -3.57 -3.17 11.90
C PHE A 171 -3.54 -2.50 10.52
N TRP A 172 -3.34 -1.19 10.51
CA TRP A 172 -3.39 -0.33 9.32
C TRP A 172 -2.05 -0.23 8.59
N ILE A 173 -2.10 -0.41 7.26
CA ILE A 173 -0.99 -0.26 6.33
C ILE A 173 -1.31 0.87 5.35
N HIS A 174 -0.54 1.95 5.40
CA HIS A 174 -0.78 3.12 4.56
C HIS A 174 -0.45 2.90 3.07
N GLY A 175 -1.15 3.63 2.21
CA GLY A 175 -0.91 3.71 0.77
C GLY A 175 0.27 4.62 0.40
N GLY A 176 0.26 5.11 -0.85
CA GLY A 176 1.31 5.99 -1.40
C GLY A 176 2.21 5.35 -2.47
N GLY A 177 1.69 4.35 -3.20
CA GLY A 177 2.40 3.73 -4.32
C GLY A 177 3.66 2.95 -3.93
N ASN A 178 3.82 2.60 -2.65
CA ASN A 178 5.06 2.09 -2.06
C ASN A 178 6.26 3.04 -2.27
N GLN A 179 6.03 4.33 -2.51
CA GLN A 179 7.08 5.35 -2.69
C GLN A 179 7.02 6.43 -1.62
N VAL A 180 5.82 6.80 -1.22
CA VAL A 180 5.51 7.84 -0.23
C VAL A 180 4.47 7.34 0.79
N GLY A 181 4.17 8.17 1.78
CA GLY A 181 3.18 7.91 2.82
C GLY A 181 3.83 7.63 4.17
N SER A 182 3.02 7.67 5.23
CA SER A 182 3.48 7.40 6.59
C SER A 182 2.33 7.10 7.53
N ALA A 183 2.57 6.30 8.58
CA ALA A 183 1.67 6.18 9.73
C ALA A 183 1.44 7.49 10.47
N VAL A 184 2.30 8.49 10.27
CA VAL A 184 2.16 9.85 10.82
C VAL A 184 1.76 10.86 9.75
N GLN A 185 1.16 10.44 8.62
CA GLN A 185 0.74 11.35 7.54
C GLN A 185 -0.07 12.54 8.09
N GLU A 186 0.36 13.75 7.73
CA GLU A 186 -0.34 15.00 8.05
C GLU A 186 -0.78 15.69 6.77
N ASN A 187 -2.06 16.06 6.70
CA ASN A 187 -2.63 16.87 5.64
C ASN A 187 -3.35 18.05 6.30
N ASP A 188 -3.05 19.29 5.87
CA ASP A 188 -3.69 20.51 6.35
C ASP A 188 -3.74 20.64 7.89
N GLY A 189 -2.66 20.23 8.58
CA GLY A 189 -2.55 20.27 10.04
C GLY A 189 -3.24 19.12 10.79
N ALA A 190 -3.84 18.16 10.09
CA ALA A 190 -4.52 17.01 10.67
C ALA A 190 -3.81 15.68 10.34
N ARG A 191 -3.66 14.81 11.34
CA ARG A 191 -3.10 13.46 11.16
C ARG A 191 -4.16 12.53 10.58
N VAL A 192 -3.95 12.12 9.33
CA VAL A 192 -4.95 11.39 8.51
C VAL A 192 -5.28 10.02 9.10
N TYR A 193 -4.28 9.36 9.69
CA TYR A 193 -4.40 8.00 10.26
C TYR A 193 -4.39 7.99 11.79
N ASP A 194 -4.76 9.09 12.45
CA ASP A 194 -4.92 9.10 13.90
C ASP A 194 -6.07 8.16 14.32
N GLY A 195 -5.70 7.03 14.91
CA GLY A 195 -6.59 5.91 15.23
C GLY A 195 -7.52 6.15 16.40
N ARG A 196 -7.44 7.29 17.11
CA ARG A 196 -8.22 7.54 18.33
C ARG A 196 -9.73 7.36 18.11
N ARG A 197 -10.29 8.01 17.09
CA ARG A 197 -11.74 7.95 16.81
C ARG A 197 -12.18 6.55 16.39
N LEU A 198 -11.37 5.85 15.60
CA LEU A 198 -11.65 4.46 15.19
C LEU A 198 -11.64 3.52 16.40
N ALA A 199 -10.63 3.63 17.27
CA ALA A 199 -10.52 2.84 18.50
C ALA A 199 -11.70 3.09 19.45
N GLU A 200 -12.07 4.36 19.64
CA GLU A 200 -13.20 4.77 20.50
C GLU A 200 -14.55 4.29 19.97
N THR A 201 -14.80 4.50 18.67
CA THR A 201 -16.07 4.16 18.03
C THR A 201 -16.33 2.66 18.01
N THR A 202 -15.28 1.86 17.80
CA THR A 202 -15.41 0.41 17.60
C THR A 202 -15.01 -0.42 18.82
N ASN A 203 -14.46 0.23 19.85
CA ASN A 203 -13.90 -0.44 21.02
C ASN A 203 -12.84 -1.49 20.63
N SER A 204 -11.93 -1.09 19.73
CA SER A 204 -10.87 -1.94 19.16
C SER A 204 -9.49 -1.37 19.49
N VAL A 205 -8.47 -2.23 19.43
CA VAL A 205 -7.08 -1.77 19.35
C VAL A 205 -6.79 -1.36 17.91
N VAL A 206 -6.22 -0.17 17.69
CA VAL A 206 -5.80 0.29 16.36
C VAL A 206 -4.28 0.43 16.36
N VAL A 207 -3.63 -0.14 15.34
CA VAL A 207 -2.18 -0.03 15.13
C VAL A 207 -1.93 0.60 13.76
N THR A 208 -1.07 1.61 13.68
CA THR A 208 -0.59 2.16 12.39
C THR A 208 0.92 2.01 12.30
N VAL A 209 1.45 1.65 11.14
CA VAL A 209 2.87 1.29 10.97
C VAL A 209 3.56 2.03 9.83
N ASN A 210 4.79 2.46 10.06
CA ASN A 210 5.71 2.86 9.00
C ASN A 210 6.47 1.65 8.47
N TYR A 211 6.71 1.58 7.17
CA TYR A 211 7.55 0.58 6.51
C TYR A 211 8.45 1.26 5.48
N ARG A 212 9.59 0.65 5.11
CA ARG A 212 10.48 1.24 4.10
C ARG A 212 9.78 1.37 2.74
N LEU A 213 10.03 2.48 2.06
CA LEU A 213 9.41 2.86 0.80
C LEU A 213 10.45 3.01 -0.32
N GLY A 214 9.96 3.13 -1.55
CA GLY A 214 10.74 3.38 -2.74
C GLY A 214 11.86 2.37 -2.94
N MET A 215 13.00 2.85 -3.43
CA MET A 215 14.21 2.02 -3.54
C MET A 215 14.70 1.53 -2.16
N LEU A 216 14.41 2.22 -1.06
CA LEU A 216 14.88 1.82 0.27
C LEU A 216 14.16 0.57 0.79
N GLY A 217 12.89 0.39 0.39
CA GLY A 217 12.09 -0.79 0.72
C GLY A 217 12.06 -1.86 -0.37
N PHE A 218 12.26 -1.49 -1.64
CA PHE A 218 11.91 -2.36 -2.77
C PHE A 218 12.99 -2.46 -3.88
N LEU A 219 14.25 -2.09 -3.60
CA LEU A 219 15.34 -2.29 -4.55
C LEU A 219 15.62 -3.77 -4.80
N GLY A 220 15.46 -4.21 -6.04
CA GLY A 220 15.94 -5.50 -6.53
C GLY A 220 17.27 -5.33 -7.25
N HIS A 221 18.31 -6.07 -6.86
CA HIS A 221 19.61 -6.08 -7.56
C HIS A 221 20.35 -7.39 -7.30
N SER A 222 21.11 -7.89 -8.27
CA SER A 222 21.84 -9.17 -8.15
C SER A 222 22.85 -9.19 -7.00
N ALA A 223 23.49 -8.05 -6.71
CA ALA A 223 24.43 -7.93 -5.59
C ALA A 223 23.75 -8.17 -4.22
N LEU A 224 22.47 -7.78 -4.05
CA LEU A 224 21.69 -8.07 -2.84
C LEU A 224 21.40 -9.57 -2.71
N ALA A 225 21.10 -10.24 -3.83
CA ALA A 225 20.87 -11.68 -3.85
C ALA A 225 22.13 -12.45 -3.43
N ALA A 226 23.31 -11.99 -3.85
CA ALA A 226 24.59 -12.58 -3.48
C ALA A 226 24.90 -12.42 -1.97
N GLU A 227 24.63 -11.24 -1.39
CA GLU A 227 24.82 -10.99 0.04
C GLU A 227 23.89 -11.86 0.91
N GLY A 228 22.65 -12.10 0.45
CA GLY A 228 21.68 -12.98 1.10
C GLY A 228 21.98 -14.49 0.96
N GLY A 229 23.22 -14.87 0.63
CA GLY A 229 23.64 -16.27 0.48
C GLY A 229 23.06 -16.97 -0.74
N GLY A 230 22.66 -16.24 -1.79
CA GLY A 230 22.11 -16.82 -3.02
C GLY A 230 20.67 -17.32 -2.90
N THR A 231 19.99 -17.09 -1.77
CA THR A 231 18.60 -17.50 -1.50
C THR A 231 17.53 -16.78 -2.34
N GLY A 232 17.94 -15.85 -3.21
CA GLY A 232 17.08 -15.17 -4.19
C GLY A 232 16.34 -13.93 -3.69
N GLY A 233 16.19 -13.76 -2.37
CA GLY A 233 15.41 -12.66 -1.80
C GLY A 233 15.99 -11.29 -2.06
N THR A 234 15.35 -10.50 -2.92
CA THR A 234 15.69 -9.10 -3.19
C THR A 234 14.42 -8.27 -3.35
N GLY A 235 14.43 -7.03 -2.85
CA GLY A 235 13.40 -6.04 -3.19
C GLY A 235 12.06 -6.15 -2.46
N ASN A 236 11.94 -6.92 -1.39
CA ASN A 236 10.71 -7.01 -0.58
C ASN A 236 10.91 -6.58 0.88
N TYR A 237 11.92 -5.76 1.18
CA TYR A 237 12.23 -5.34 2.55
C TYR A 237 11.07 -4.59 3.20
N GLY A 238 10.34 -3.76 2.45
CA GLY A 238 9.12 -3.12 2.93
C GLY A 238 8.01 -4.12 3.31
N LEU A 239 7.89 -5.25 2.60
CA LEU A 239 6.94 -6.32 2.99
C LEU A 239 7.42 -7.10 4.21
N GLN A 240 8.74 -7.30 4.33
CA GLN A 240 9.34 -7.93 5.51
C GLN A 240 9.18 -7.05 6.76
N ASP A 241 9.31 -5.72 6.61
CA ASP A 241 9.01 -4.74 7.67
C ASP A 241 7.57 -4.90 8.18
N LEU A 242 6.60 -4.97 7.24
CA LEU A 242 5.20 -5.18 7.57
C LEU A 242 4.96 -6.53 8.26
N ALA A 243 5.58 -7.60 7.78
CA ALA A 243 5.48 -8.91 8.42
C ALA A 243 6.05 -8.90 9.86
N ALA A 244 7.19 -8.23 10.08
CA ALA A 244 7.78 -8.07 11.40
C ALA A 244 6.89 -7.25 12.34
N ALA A 245 6.26 -6.17 11.84
CA ALA A 245 5.36 -5.35 12.63
C ALA A 245 4.03 -6.07 12.98
N VAL A 246 3.48 -6.88 12.07
CA VAL A 246 2.33 -7.74 12.37
C VAL A 246 2.70 -8.77 13.43
N ALA A 247 3.88 -9.39 13.32
CA ALA A 247 4.37 -10.32 14.32
C ALA A 247 4.56 -9.64 15.68
N TRP A 248 5.07 -8.40 15.70
CA TRP A 248 5.16 -7.58 16.92
C TRP A 248 3.79 -7.34 17.54
N ALA A 249 2.80 -6.90 16.76
CA ALA A 249 1.45 -6.62 17.25
C ALA A 249 0.79 -7.88 17.81
N LYS A 250 0.99 -9.03 17.16
CA LYS A 250 0.50 -10.32 17.63
C LYS A 250 1.13 -10.74 18.97
N ARG A 251 2.46 -10.63 19.10
CA ARG A 251 3.16 -10.97 20.35
C ARG A 251 2.74 -10.08 21.52
N HIS A 252 2.47 -8.80 21.26
CA HIS A 252 2.10 -7.83 22.29
C HIS A 252 0.59 -7.69 22.48
N ALA A 253 -0.25 -8.42 21.73
CA ALA A 253 -1.70 -8.27 21.72
C ALA A 253 -2.32 -8.14 23.13
N ALA A 254 -1.98 -9.06 24.04
CA ALA A 254 -2.50 -9.04 25.41
C ALA A 254 -2.12 -7.76 26.18
N ALA A 255 -0.89 -7.26 26.02
CA ALA A 255 -0.42 -6.02 26.65
C ALA A 255 -1.13 -4.78 26.06
N LEU A 256 -1.56 -4.85 24.80
CA LEU A 256 -2.36 -3.81 24.15
C LEU A 256 -3.85 -3.90 24.54
N GLY A 257 -4.29 -4.94 25.25
CA GLY A 257 -5.70 -5.22 25.51
C GLY A 257 -6.45 -5.87 24.34
N GLY A 258 -5.72 -6.35 23.33
CA GLY A 258 -6.23 -7.02 22.14
C GLY A 258 -6.11 -8.55 22.20
N ASP A 259 -6.83 -9.20 21.29
CA ASP A 259 -6.80 -10.65 21.08
C ASP A 259 -5.96 -10.98 19.82
N PRO A 260 -4.85 -11.76 19.95
CA PRO A 260 -4.03 -12.14 18.81
C PRO A 260 -4.76 -13.02 17.78
N ALA A 261 -5.87 -13.67 18.17
CA ALA A 261 -6.73 -14.42 17.27
C ALA A 261 -7.72 -13.54 16.50
N ARG A 262 -7.82 -12.25 16.83
CA ARG A 262 -8.69 -11.24 16.18
C ARG A 262 -7.88 -10.08 15.61
N LEU A 263 -6.68 -10.38 15.09
CA LEU A 263 -5.82 -9.41 14.42
C LEU A 263 -6.15 -9.38 12.93
N MET A 264 -6.65 -8.24 12.46
CA MET A 264 -6.88 -7.97 11.04
C MET A 264 -5.81 -7.03 10.50
N VAL A 265 -5.22 -7.38 9.35
CA VAL A 265 -4.42 -6.44 8.56
C VAL A 265 -5.30 -5.77 7.52
N PHE A 266 -5.21 -4.45 7.40
CA PHE A 266 -5.95 -3.72 6.38
C PHE A 266 -5.15 -2.55 5.85
N GLY A 267 -5.41 -2.17 4.61
CA GLY A 267 -4.68 -1.08 3.98
C GLY A 267 -5.34 -0.59 2.71
N GLU A 268 -4.96 0.62 2.32
CA GLU A 268 -5.47 1.29 1.14
C GLU A 268 -4.39 1.45 0.06
N SER A 269 -4.79 1.40 -1.21
CA SER A 269 -3.89 1.58 -2.35
C SER A 269 -2.72 0.59 -2.33
N ALA A 270 -1.48 1.08 -2.33
CA ALA A 270 -0.29 0.27 -2.13
C ALA A 270 -0.28 -0.51 -0.80
N GLY A 271 -0.89 0.02 0.25
CA GLY A 271 -1.11 -0.71 1.50
C GLY A 271 -2.06 -1.90 1.31
N GLY A 272 -3.11 -1.74 0.51
CA GLY A 272 -3.99 -2.84 0.09
C GLY A 272 -3.27 -3.88 -0.80
N LEU A 273 -2.39 -3.42 -1.68
CA LEU A 273 -1.48 -4.30 -2.45
C LEU A 273 -0.56 -5.10 -1.54
N ASN A 274 -0.01 -4.45 -0.51
CA ASN A 274 0.84 -5.09 0.48
C ASN A 274 0.04 -6.10 1.30
N VAL A 275 -1.21 -5.81 1.70
CA VAL A 275 -2.11 -6.81 2.33
C VAL A 275 -2.28 -8.04 1.44
N CYS A 276 -2.51 -7.87 0.13
CA CYS A 276 -2.58 -9.03 -0.76
C CYS A 276 -1.25 -9.80 -0.85
N SER A 277 -0.12 -9.09 -0.83
CA SER A 277 1.20 -9.73 -0.79
C SER A 277 1.43 -10.50 0.51
N LEU A 278 0.93 -10.01 1.66
CA LEU A 278 0.99 -10.73 2.93
C LEU A 278 0.08 -11.98 2.94
N LEU A 279 -1.07 -11.95 2.26
CA LEU A 279 -1.89 -13.15 2.03
C LEU A 279 -1.14 -14.23 1.25
N ALA A 280 -0.28 -13.81 0.32
CA ALA A 280 0.47 -14.69 -0.58
C ALA A 280 1.91 -14.99 -0.12
N ALA A 281 2.32 -14.50 1.05
CA ALA A 281 3.66 -14.69 1.57
C ALA A 281 3.97 -16.19 1.71
N LYS A 282 5.21 -16.58 1.36
CA LYS A 282 5.68 -17.96 1.43
C LYS A 282 5.59 -18.55 2.85
N SER A 283 5.80 -17.69 3.85
CA SER A 283 5.65 -18.03 5.27
C SER A 283 4.44 -17.32 5.87
N PRO A 284 3.62 -17.99 6.71
CA PRO A 284 2.48 -17.37 7.35
C PRO A 284 2.87 -16.15 8.21
N VAL A 285 2.24 -15.00 7.94
CA VAL A 285 2.48 -13.75 8.69
C VAL A 285 1.70 -13.73 10.02
N GLY A 286 0.58 -14.46 10.10
CA GLY A 286 -0.10 -14.75 11.36
C GLY A 286 -1.29 -13.86 11.74
N PHE A 287 -1.93 -13.18 10.79
CA PHE A 287 -3.21 -12.47 10.99
C PHE A 287 -4.43 -13.38 10.76
N SER A 288 -5.60 -12.97 11.25
CA SER A 288 -6.84 -13.76 11.25
C SER A 288 -7.92 -13.25 10.29
N ALA A 289 -7.78 -12.02 9.79
CA ALA A 289 -8.66 -11.41 8.79
C ALA A 289 -7.86 -10.41 7.95
N ALA A 290 -8.35 -10.07 6.76
CA ALA A 290 -7.75 -9.04 5.92
C ALA A 290 -8.79 -8.08 5.32
N ALA A 291 -8.37 -6.85 5.02
CA ALA A 291 -9.15 -5.94 4.18
C ALA A 291 -8.28 -5.16 3.18
N ILE A 292 -8.70 -5.13 1.91
CA ILE A 292 -8.00 -4.51 0.78
C ILE A 292 -8.87 -3.37 0.25
N GLN A 293 -8.48 -2.13 0.54
CA GLN A 293 -9.18 -0.93 0.07
C GLN A 293 -8.48 -0.38 -1.17
N SER A 294 -9.15 -0.34 -2.31
CA SER A 294 -8.58 0.22 -3.56
C SER A 294 -7.19 -0.34 -3.89
N GLY A 295 -6.95 -1.61 -3.54
CA GLY A 295 -5.68 -2.32 -3.70
C GLY A 295 -5.76 -3.41 -4.76
N GLY A 296 -4.61 -3.94 -5.15
CA GLY A 296 -4.49 -5.03 -6.13
C GLY A 296 -3.69 -6.23 -5.58
N CYS A 297 -3.42 -7.20 -6.45
CA CYS A 297 -2.60 -8.39 -6.12
C CYS A 297 -1.45 -8.55 -7.13
N ALA A 298 -0.94 -7.43 -7.64
CA ALA A 298 0.14 -7.42 -8.62
C ALA A 298 1.51 -7.52 -7.94
N ALA A 299 2.44 -8.19 -8.61
CA ALA A 299 3.86 -8.20 -8.27
C ALA A 299 4.70 -8.16 -9.55
N ARG A 300 5.89 -7.58 -9.43
CA ARG A 300 6.90 -7.49 -10.48
C ARG A 300 7.66 -8.80 -10.61
N THR A 301 8.24 -9.05 -11.77
CA THR A 301 9.22 -10.13 -11.90
C THR A 301 10.55 -9.71 -11.28
N LEU A 302 11.36 -10.69 -10.85
CA LEU A 302 12.73 -10.43 -10.40
C LEU A 302 13.56 -9.70 -11.47
N ALA A 303 13.39 -10.07 -12.73
CA ALA A 303 14.09 -9.45 -13.85
C ALA A 303 13.75 -7.95 -13.98
N ASP A 304 12.46 -7.59 -13.93
CA ASP A 304 12.04 -6.18 -13.99
C ASP A 304 12.56 -5.39 -12.78
N ALA A 305 12.62 -6.01 -11.59
CA ALA A 305 13.17 -5.40 -10.39
C ALA A 305 14.68 -5.14 -10.53
N GLN A 306 15.42 -6.12 -11.04
CA GLN A 306 16.87 -6.03 -11.27
C GLN A 306 17.22 -5.02 -12.37
N GLU A 307 16.45 -4.97 -13.45
CA GLU A 307 16.63 -3.96 -14.52
C GLU A 307 16.52 -2.54 -13.94
N GLN A 308 15.49 -2.27 -13.12
CA GLN A 308 15.39 -0.99 -12.44
C GLN A 308 16.53 -0.77 -11.45
N GLY A 309 16.97 -1.81 -10.73
CA GLY A 309 18.10 -1.71 -9.82
C GLY A 309 19.41 -1.32 -10.53
N VAL A 310 19.65 -1.85 -11.72
CA VAL A 310 20.80 -1.44 -12.56
C VAL A 310 20.71 0.04 -12.93
N ALA A 311 19.51 0.52 -13.26
CA ALA A 311 19.30 1.95 -13.55
C ALA A 311 19.58 2.84 -12.32
N VAL A 312 19.18 2.41 -11.11
CA VAL A 312 19.52 3.09 -9.85
C VAL A 312 21.02 3.11 -9.63
N VAL A 313 21.71 1.98 -9.81
CA VAL A 313 23.17 1.88 -9.66
C VAL A 313 23.91 2.81 -10.62
N ALA A 314 23.46 2.87 -11.87
CA ALA A 314 24.03 3.77 -12.87
C ALA A 314 23.78 5.24 -12.52
N ALA A 315 22.56 5.60 -12.12
CA ALA A 315 22.20 6.96 -11.71
C ALA A 315 22.98 7.44 -10.47
N ALA A 316 23.22 6.54 -9.52
CA ALA A 316 24.03 6.77 -8.33
C ALA A 316 25.55 6.75 -8.61
N LYS A 317 25.97 6.49 -9.86
CA LYS A 317 27.37 6.40 -10.28
C LYS A 317 28.17 5.30 -9.56
N CYS A 318 27.50 4.24 -9.14
CA CYS A 318 28.10 3.08 -8.46
C CYS A 318 28.40 1.89 -9.39
N ASN A 319 28.09 1.99 -10.69
CA ASN A 319 28.21 0.90 -11.66
C ASN A 319 29.65 0.44 -11.95
N THR A 320 30.66 1.24 -11.57
CA THR A 320 32.09 0.89 -11.71
C THR A 320 32.76 0.58 -10.37
N ALA A 321 32.02 0.62 -9.26
CA ALA A 321 32.56 0.34 -7.95
C ALA A 321 32.90 -1.16 -7.82
N PRO A 322 34.04 -1.53 -7.20
CA PRO A 322 34.38 -2.93 -6.92
C PRO A 322 33.33 -3.62 -6.03
N ASP A 323 32.75 -2.84 -5.11
CA ASP A 323 31.61 -3.25 -4.29
C ASP A 323 30.47 -2.24 -4.48
N VAL A 324 29.50 -2.63 -5.31
CA VAL A 324 28.32 -1.82 -5.64
C VAL A 324 27.48 -1.54 -4.40
N LEU A 325 27.31 -2.51 -3.49
CA LEU A 325 26.49 -2.32 -2.29
C LEU A 325 27.18 -1.39 -1.30
N ALA A 326 28.50 -1.51 -1.10
CA ALA A 326 29.24 -0.58 -0.27
C ALA A 326 29.19 0.84 -0.83
N CYS A 327 29.32 1.01 -2.16
CA CYS A 327 29.17 2.31 -2.82
C CYS A 327 27.79 2.92 -2.53
N LEU A 328 26.72 2.16 -2.79
CA LEU A 328 25.35 2.63 -2.58
C LEU A 328 25.03 2.91 -1.10
N ARG A 329 25.49 2.07 -0.16
CA ARG A 329 25.31 2.27 1.28
C ARG A 329 26.13 3.44 1.82
N GLY A 330 27.23 3.80 1.16
CA GLY A 330 28.05 4.96 1.48
C GLY A 330 27.40 6.31 1.13
N LEU A 331 26.39 6.31 0.25
CA LEU A 331 25.64 7.52 -0.11
C LEU A 331 24.59 7.85 0.94
N ALA A 332 24.31 9.16 1.13
CA ALA A 332 23.15 9.58 1.89
C ALA A 332 21.87 9.15 1.16
N GLY A 333 20.85 8.70 1.89
CA GLY A 333 19.61 8.25 1.27
C GLY A 333 18.92 9.34 0.43
N ALA A 334 19.01 10.61 0.85
CA ALA A 334 18.49 11.74 0.09
C ALA A 334 19.18 11.91 -1.28
N ASP A 335 20.50 11.67 -1.34
CA ASP A 335 21.26 11.74 -2.60
C ASP A 335 20.87 10.61 -3.56
N LEU A 336 20.57 9.42 -3.02
CA LEU A 336 20.05 8.29 -3.82
C LEU A 336 18.68 8.63 -4.43
N LEU A 337 17.75 9.17 -3.62
CA LEU A 337 16.42 9.58 -4.09
C LEU A 337 16.51 10.71 -5.12
N LYS A 338 17.44 11.64 -4.94
CA LYS A 338 17.72 12.71 -5.90
C LYS A 338 18.33 12.19 -7.20
N ALA A 339 19.20 11.18 -7.13
CA ALA A 339 19.84 10.60 -8.30
C ALA A 339 18.85 9.81 -9.18
N TYR A 340 17.87 9.16 -8.57
CA TYR A 340 16.83 8.40 -9.27
C TYR A 340 15.44 8.81 -8.76
N PRO A 341 14.93 9.99 -9.17
CA PRO A 341 13.63 10.46 -8.74
C PRO A 341 12.50 9.65 -9.40
N THR A 342 11.46 9.38 -8.63
CA THR A 342 10.30 8.60 -9.07
C THR A 342 9.01 9.33 -8.73
N SER A 343 7.99 9.19 -9.58
CA SER A 343 6.68 9.80 -9.38
C SER A 343 5.58 8.77 -9.13
N VAL A 344 4.51 9.21 -8.47
CA VAL A 344 3.31 8.42 -8.20
C VAL A 344 2.15 8.96 -9.03
N ASN A 345 1.59 8.14 -9.91
CA ASN A 345 0.40 8.49 -10.67
C ASN A 345 -0.52 7.27 -10.77
N VAL A 346 -1.69 7.33 -10.11
CA VAL A 346 -2.63 6.19 -10.08
C VAL A 346 -3.34 6.00 -11.42
N ALA A 347 -3.50 7.05 -12.22
CA ALA A 347 -4.08 7.00 -13.56
C ALA A 347 -3.07 6.50 -14.62
N GLY A 348 -1.76 6.72 -14.40
CA GLY A 348 -0.70 6.45 -15.37
C GLY A 348 0.26 5.31 -15.05
N ALA A 349 1.45 5.35 -15.67
CA ALA A 349 2.47 4.32 -15.57
C ALA A 349 3.68 4.86 -14.77
N GLY A 350 3.51 5.01 -13.45
CA GLY A 350 4.60 5.41 -12.56
C GLY A 350 5.74 4.37 -12.53
N THR A 351 6.92 4.78 -12.09
CA THR A 351 8.06 3.88 -11.85
C THR A 351 7.76 3.02 -10.62
N GLY A 352 7.07 1.90 -10.82
CA GLY A 352 6.45 1.15 -9.73
C GLY A 352 7.46 0.50 -8.77
N TRP A 353 7.56 1.01 -7.55
CA TRP A 353 8.12 0.27 -6.42
C TRP A 353 7.04 -0.64 -5.82
N GLY A 354 7.41 -1.84 -5.37
CA GLY A 354 6.45 -2.76 -4.77
C GLY A 354 6.88 -4.21 -4.81
N ALA A 355 5.94 -5.10 -4.49
CA ALA A 355 6.15 -6.53 -4.39
C ALA A 355 6.87 -7.11 -5.62
N THR A 356 7.90 -7.91 -5.37
CA THR A 356 8.68 -8.62 -6.38
C THR A 356 8.56 -10.12 -6.14
N VAL A 357 8.41 -10.91 -7.21
CA VAL A 357 8.56 -12.37 -7.13
C VAL A 357 10.05 -12.69 -7.00
N ASP A 358 10.53 -12.76 -5.75
CA ASP A 358 11.95 -12.90 -5.39
C ASP A 358 12.33 -14.31 -4.94
N ASN A 359 11.38 -15.25 -4.95
CA ASN A 359 11.51 -16.64 -4.48
C ASN A 359 11.84 -16.81 -2.99
N ALA A 360 11.91 -15.71 -2.23
CA ALA A 360 12.13 -15.72 -0.78
C ALA A 360 10.86 -15.32 -0.02
N PHE A 361 10.36 -14.10 -0.24
CA PHE A 361 9.11 -13.63 0.34
C PHE A 361 7.91 -14.06 -0.52
N LEU A 362 8.03 -13.95 -1.86
CA LEU A 362 7.03 -14.36 -2.84
C LEU A 362 7.64 -15.30 -3.88
N ASP A 363 7.06 -16.48 -4.04
CA ASP A 363 7.46 -17.45 -5.07
C ASP A 363 6.70 -17.27 -6.40
N GLN A 364 5.54 -16.63 -6.36
CA GLN A 364 4.67 -16.33 -7.49
C GLN A 364 3.95 -15.01 -7.27
N LYS A 365 3.23 -14.52 -8.28
CA LYS A 365 2.40 -13.33 -8.12
C LYS A 365 1.29 -13.61 -7.09
N PRO A 366 0.94 -12.65 -6.23
CA PRO A 366 -0.06 -12.88 -5.17
C PRO A 366 -1.40 -13.45 -5.65
N LEU A 367 -1.90 -12.98 -6.80
CA LEU A 367 -3.14 -13.51 -7.36
C LEU A 367 -3.04 -15.00 -7.77
N ASP A 368 -1.89 -15.43 -8.28
CA ASP A 368 -1.64 -16.82 -8.67
C ASP A 368 -1.55 -17.73 -7.43
N VAL A 369 -0.91 -17.24 -6.36
CA VAL A 369 -0.87 -17.92 -5.05
C VAL A 369 -2.28 -18.11 -4.50
N ILE A 370 -3.12 -17.06 -4.54
CA ILE A 370 -4.52 -17.12 -4.12
C ILE A 370 -5.31 -18.11 -4.97
N ALA A 371 -5.20 -18.02 -6.30
CA ALA A 371 -5.93 -18.90 -7.22
C ALA A 371 -5.56 -20.38 -7.03
N SER A 372 -4.29 -20.67 -6.71
CA SER A 372 -3.83 -22.02 -6.37
C SER A 372 -4.25 -22.50 -4.98
N GLY A 373 -4.81 -21.60 -4.16
CA GLY A 373 -5.25 -21.90 -2.81
C GLY A 373 -4.13 -22.05 -1.78
N ARG A 374 -2.90 -21.61 -2.07
CA ARG A 374 -1.76 -21.63 -1.14
C ARG A 374 -1.69 -20.42 -0.21
N HIS A 375 -2.58 -19.44 -0.39
CA HIS A 375 -2.64 -18.22 0.40
C HIS A 375 -3.11 -18.48 1.85
N ALA A 376 -2.90 -17.49 2.73
CA ALA A 376 -3.43 -17.50 4.09
C ALA A 376 -4.97 -17.59 4.09
N LYS A 377 -5.52 -18.65 4.69
CA LYS A 377 -6.96 -18.96 4.71
C LYS A 377 -7.71 -18.15 5.75
N VAL A 378 -7.85 -16.85 5.48
CA VAL A 378 -8.62 -15.92 6.30
C VAL A 378 -9.76 -15.29 5.50
N PRO A 379 -10.80 -14.75 6.15
CA PRO A 379 -11.84 -13.99 5.49
C PRO A 379 -11.33 -12.58 5.09
N VAL A 380 -11.79 -12.09 3.94
CA VAL A 380 -11.25 -10.88 3.31
C VAL A 380 -12.36 -9.92 2.90
N VAL A 381 -12.26 -8.65 3.31
CA VAL A 381 -13.02 -7.54 2.72
C VAL A 381 -12.21 -6.94 1.58
N ILE A 382 -12.84 -6.61 0.46
CA ILE A 382 -12.15 -5.98 -0.68
C ILE A 382 -13.08 -5.04 -1.44
N GLY A 383 -12.57 -3.91 -1.93
CA GLY A 383 -13.38 -3.01 -2.73
C GLY A 383 -12.61 -1.85 -3.32
N ALA A 384 -13.35 -0.92 -3.92
CA ALA A 384 -12.84 0.22 -4.65
C ALA A 384 -13.84 1.39 -4.59
N ASN A 385 -13.35 2.59 -4.87
CA ASN A 385 -14.13 3.82 -4.96
C ASN A 385 -14.65 4.03 -6.39
N ALA A 386 -15.74 4.79 -6.56
CA ALA A 386 -16.37 4.96 -7.87
C ALA A 386 -15.50 5.69 -8.92
N ASN A 387 -14.67 6.64 -8.49
CA ASN A 387 -13.88 7.52 -9.35
C ASN A 387 -12.40 7.54 -8.99
N GLU A 388 -11.81 6.38 -8.69
CA GLU A 388 -10.41 6.20 -8.23
C GLU A 388 -9.42 7.18 -8.87
N THR A 389 -9.42 7.26 -10.19
CA THR A 389 -8.38 7.99 -10.92
C THR A 389 -8.62 9.50 -11.06
N SER A 390 -9.78 10.01 -10.64
CA SER A 390 -10.21 11.39 -10.92
C SER A 390 -9.24 12.46 -10.41
N ARG A 391 -8.68 12.31 -9.21
CA ARG A 391 -7.73 13.30 -8.64
C ARG A 391 -6.36 13.28 -9.33
N SER A 392 -5.99 12.18 -9.99
CA SER A 392 -4.73 12.06 -10.75
C SER A 392 -4.88 12.38 -12.24
N VAL A 393 -6.10 12.65 -12.70
CA VAL A 393 -6.37 13.11 -14.07
C VAL A 393 -6.78 14.57 -13.99
N PRO A 394 -5.95 15.52 -14.48
CA PRO A 394 -6.28 16.94 -14.42
C PRO A 394 -7.69 17.22 -14.98
N LEU A 395 -8.47 18.11 -14.36
CA LEU A 395 -9.86 18.37 -14.79
C LEU A 395 -10.00 18.86 -16.24
N ARG A 396 -8.93 19.44 -16.81
CA ARG A 396 -8.86 19.87 -18.22
C ARG A 396 -8.23 18.85 -19.15
N PHE A 397 -7.80 17.70 -18.63
CA PHE A 397 -7.25 16.62 -19.45
C PHE A 397 -8.34 16.01 -20.33
N ALA A 398 -7.99 15.66 -21.57
CA ALA A 398 -8.92 15.09 -22.54
C ALA A 398 -10.24 15.90 -22.62
N ALA A 399 -10.14 17.19 -22.90
CA ALA A 399 -11.30 18.08 -23.02
C ALA A 399 -12.15 17.76 -24.27
N THR A 400 -11.55 17.12 -25.28
CA THR A 400 -12.21 16.70 -26.52
C THR A 400 -12.14 15.17 -26.74
N ASP A 401 -13.03 14.63 -27.58
CA ASP A 401 -12.99 13.20 -27.96
C ASP A 401 -11.65 12.82 -28.64
N ALA A 402 -11.09 13.73 -29.44
CA ALA A 402 -9.81 13.50 -30.11
C ALA A 402 -8.66 13.32 -29.09
N GLU A 403 -8.60 14.17 -28.08
CA GLU A 403 -7.61 14.06 -27.00
C GLU A 403 -7.83 12.80 -26.15
N TYR A 404 -9.08 12.45 -25.85
CA TYR A 404 -9.42 11.20 -25.17
C TYR A 404 -8.91 9.99 -25.97
N ARG A 405 -9.19 9.93 -27.28
CA ARG A 405 -8.72 8.85 -28.15
C ARG A 405 -7.19 8.76 -28.17
N ALA A 406 -6.50 9.88 -28.27
CA ALA A 406 -5.04 9.93 -28.23
C ALA A 406 -4.48 9.43 -26.88
N ALA A 407 -5.12 9.80 -25.76
CA ALA A 407 -4.74 9.33 -24.43
C ALA A 407 -4.91 7.81 -24.28
N VAL A 408 -6.05 7.25 -24.72
CA VAL A 408 -6.30 5.80 -24.70
C VAL A 408 -5.30 5.06 -25.60
N GLN A 409 -5.01 5.59 -26.79
CA GLN A 409 -4.00 5.01 -27.68
C GLN A 409 -2.59 5.07 -27.09
N THR A 410 -2.26 6.13 -26.34
CA THR A 410 -0.97 6.23 -25.65
C THR A 410 -0.86 5.19 -24.54
N LEU A 411 -1.93 4.98 -23.77
CA LEU A 411 -1.94 4.05 -22.64
C LEU A 411 -1.98 2.57 -23.08
N PHE A 412 -2.76 2.25 -24.11
CA PHE A 412 -3.02 0.87 -24.54
C PHE A 412 -2.35 0.49 -25.87
N GLY A 413 -1.67 1.44 -26.51
CA GLY A 413 -1.02 1.25 -27.81
C GLY A 413 -1.99 1.27 -28.98
N ALA A 414 -1.44 1.42 -30.20
CA ALA A 414 -2.22 1.53 -31.43
C ALA A 414 -3.00 0.25 -31.79
N THR A 415 -2.55 -0.93 -31.31
CA THR A 415 -3.19 -2.21 -31.61
C THR A 415 -4.39 -2.49 -30.70
N PHE A 416 -4.25 -2.26 -29.39
CA PHE A 416 -5.30 -2.59 -28.43
C PHE A 416 -6.20 -1.38 -28.07
N GLY A 417 -5.68 -0.16 -28.23
CA GLY A 417 -6.42 1.08 -28.02
C GLY A 417 -7.78 1.16 -28.72
N PRO A 418 -7.93 0.78 -30.01
CA PRO A 418 -9.24 0.78 -30.68
C PRO A 418 -10.29 -0.10 -30.00
N THR A 419 -9.90 -1.27 -29.49
CA THR A 419 -10.80 -2.16 -28.74
C THR A 419 -11.26 -1.52 -27.43
N VAL A 420 -10.34 -0.86 -26.71
CA VAL A 420 -10.68 -0.12 -25.49
C VAL A 420 -11.61 1.06 -25.78
N LEU A 421 -11.37 1.80 -26.87
CA LEU A 421 -12.24 2.90 -27.30
C LEU A 421 -13.64 2.45 -27.67
N ALA A 422 -13.78 1.28 -28.30
CA ALA A 422 -15.08 0.68 -28.58
C ALA A 422 -15.82 0.28 -27.29
N ARG A 423 -15.08 -0.13 -26.25
CA ARG A 423 -15.63 -0.48 -24.94
C ARG A 423 -16.05 0.75 -24.13
N TYR A 424 -15.29 1.84 -24.24
CA TYR A 424 -15.48 3.11 -23.53
C TYR A 424 -15.65 4.28 -24.51
N PRO A 425 -16.73 4.33 -25.30
CA PRO A 425 -16.98 5.49 -26.16
C PRO A 425 -17.23 6.73 -25.30
N SER A 426 -16.46 7.81 -25.54
CA SER A 426 -16.55 9.05 -24.74
C SER A 426 -17.97 9.64 -24.71
N ALA A 427 -18.73 9.49 -25.80
CA ALA A 427 -20.11 9.94 -25.94
C ALA A 427 -21.11 9.24 -25.00
N SER A 428 -20.73 8.12 -24.37
CA SER A 428 -21.55 7.44 -23.34
C SER A 428 -21.31 7.96 -21.93
N TYR A 429 -20.47 8.99 -21.77
CA TYR A 429 -20.13 9.59 -20.48
C TYR A 429 -20.40 11.10 -20.52
N PRO A 430 -20.54 11.77 -19.35
CA PRO A 430 -20.79 13.21 -19.30
C PRO A 430 -19.72 14.08 -19.98
N SER A 431 -18.49 13.58 -20.06
CA SER A 431 -17.38 14.21 -20.76
C SER A 431 -16.32 13.17 -21.15
N PRO A 432 -15.42 13.48 -22.10
CA PRO A 432 -14.31 12.59 -22.41
C PRO A 432 -13.35 12.39 -21.23
N TRP A 433 -13.19 13.40 -20.36
CA TRP A 433 -12.51 13.25 -19.07
C TRP A 433 -13.19 12.19 -18.18
N ALA A 434 -14.52 12.24 -18.04
CA ALA A 434 -15.26 11.27 -17.24
C ALA A 434 -15.17 9.85 -17.83
N ALA A 435 -15.15 9.73 -19.16
CA ALA A 435 -14.91 8.46 -19.84
C ALA A 435 -13.51 7.90 -19.52
N PHE A 436 -12.48 8.75 -19.52
CA PHE A 436 -11.13 8.37 -19.15
C PHE A 436 -11.05 7.92 -17.69
N VAL A 437 -11.63 8.69 -16.76
CA VAL A 437 -11.68 8.32 -15.33
C VAL A 437 -12.42 7.00 -15.13
N ALA A 438 -13.56 6.79 -15.78
CA ALA A 438 -14.31 5.53 -15.67
C ALA A 438 -13.49 4.35 -16.21
N LEU A 439 -12.86 4.52 -17.37
CA LEU A 439 -11.95 3.56 -17.98
C LEU A 439 -10.82 3.17 -17.02
N THR A 440 -10.05 4.15 -16.53
CA THR A 440 -8.86 3.86 -15.73
C THR A 440 -9.20 3.38 -14.32
N SER A 441 -10.29 3.86 -13.72
CA SER A 441 -10.78 3.38 -12.41
C SER A 441 -11.23 1.92 -12.49
N GLN A 442 -11.94 1.55 -13.56
CA GLN A 442 -12.39 0.17 -13.75
C GLN A 442 -11.25 -0.79 -14.07
N ALA A 443 -10.35 -0.41 -14.98
CA ALA A 443 -9.22 -1.23 -15.38
C ALA A 443 -8.25 -1.52 -14.23
N LYS A 444 -8.01 -0.53 -13.35
CA LYS A 444 -6.97 -0.62 -12.31
C LYS A 444 -7.44 -1.03 -10.92
N PHE A 445 -8.71 -0.79 -10.58
CA PHE A 445 -9.18 -0.97 -9.20
C PHE A 445 -10.49 -1.77 -9.14
N ILE A 446 -11.55 -1.31 -9.82
CA ILE A 446 -12.89 -1.88 -9.64
C ILE A 446 -12.98 -3.31 -10.20
N CYS A 447 -12.45 -3.57 -11.39
CA CYS A 447 -12.49 -4.91 -11.97
C CYS A 447 -11.44 -5.86 -11.37
N PRO A 448 -10.20 -5.43 -11.06
CA PRO A 448 -9.28 -6.23 -10.26
C PRO A 448 -9.85 -6.65 -8.89
N SER A 449 -10.58 -5.77 -8.18
CA SER A 449 -11.22 -6.15 -6.90
C SER A 449 -12.21 -7.31 -7.06
N ARG A 450 -12.99 -7.32 -8.15
CA ARG A 450 -13.87 -8.44 -8.52
C ARG A 450 -13.10 -9.74 -8.72
N ARG A 451 -12.03 -9.69 -9.51
CA ARG A 451 -11.20 -10.86 -9.84
C ARG A 451 -10.57 -11.46 -8.58
N ILE A 452 -10.07 -10.62 -7.69
CA ILE A 452 -9.48 -11.04 -6.42
C ILE A 452 -10.54 -11.66 -5.51
N ALA A 453 -11.73 -11.03 -5.38
CA ALA A 453 -12.84 -11.59 -4.61
C ALA A 453 -13.26 -12.98 -5.14
N LYS A 454 -13.35 -13.12 -6.47
CA LYS A 454 -13.63 -14.41 -7.13
C LYS A 454 -12.56 -15.45 -6.81
N ALA A 455 -11.28 -15.10 -6.97
CA ALA A 455 -10.16 -16.01 -6.69
C ALA A 455 -10.16 -16.48 -5.22
N LEU A 456 -10.39 -15.56 -4.27
CA LEU A 456 -10.49 -15.87 -2.84
C LEU A 456 -11.65 -16.83 -2.55
N THR A 457 -12.86 -16.53 -3.04
CA THR A 457 -14.04 -17.38 -2.83
C THR A 457 -13.85 -18.76 -3.45
N THR A 458 -13.37 -18.85 -4.69
CA THR A 458 -13.09 -20.13 -5.36
C THR A 458 -12.04 -20.95 -4.62
N ALA A 459 -11.04 -20.30 -4.04
CA ALA A 459 -9.99 -20.94 -3.26
C ALA A 459 -10.37 -21.21 -1.79
N GLY A 460 -11.65 -21.02 -1.42
CA GLY A 460 -12.21 -21.40 -0.12
C GLY A 460 -12.11 -20.35 1.00
N SER A 461 -11.67 -19.12 0.70
CA SER A 461 -11.68 -18.01 1.67
C SER A 461 -12.97 -17.19 1.52
N PRO A 462 -13.71 -16.89 2.60
CA PRO A 462 -14.82 -15.96 2.53
C PRO A 462 -14.35 -14.58 2.05
N ALA A 463 -14.94 -14.08 0.97
CA ALA A 463 -14.71 -12.71 0.49
C ALA A 463 -15.96 -11.85 0.65
N TYR A 464 -15.79 -10.56 0.91
CA TYR A 464 -16.85 -9.56 1.03
C TYR A 464 -16.50 -8.35 0.19
N ARG A 465 -17.20 -8.15 -0.92
CA ARG A 465 -16.90 -7.07 -1.86
C ARG A 465 -17.68 -5.80 -1.50
N TYR A 466 -17.05 -4.63 -1.53
CA TYR A 466 -17.74 -3.33 -1.48
C TYR A 466 -17.47 -2.48 -2.71
N TYR A 467 -18.35 -1.51 -2.93
CA TYR A 467 -18.18 -0.41 -3.87
C TYR A 467 -18.57 0.88 -3.16
N PHE A 468 -17.59 1.77 -2.95
CA PHE A 468 -17.81 3.02 -2.23
C PHE A 468 -18.14 4.13 -3.23
N ASP A 469 -19.28 4.77 -3.02
CA ASP A 469 -19.87 5.78 -3.91
C ASP A 469 -20.53 6.89 -3.10
N HIS A 470 -19.77 7.43 -2.15
CA HIS A 470 -20.14 8.64 -1.42
C HIS A 470 -19.00 9.69 -1.54
N PRO A 471 -19.17 10.75 -2.32
CA PRO A 471 -18.18 11.80 -2.45
C PRO A 471 -18.20 12.79 -1.27
N LEU A 472 -17.11 13.55 -1.11
CA LEU A 472 -17.06 14.74 -0.24
C LEU A 472 -17.58 15.96 -1.03
N ASP A 473 -18.90 16.09 -1.18
CA ASP A 473 -19.53 16.93 -2.20
C ASP A 473 -19.88 18.37 -1.78
N ASN A 474 -19.78 18.70 -0.49
CA ASN A 474 -20.04 20.06 -0.01
C ASN A 474 -18.87 21.04 -0.21
N SER A 475 -17.72 20.56 -0.70
CA SER A 475 -16.60 21.38 -1.17
C SER A 475 -16.63 21.47 -2.70
N PRO A 476 -16.66 22.68 -3.31
CA PRO A 476 -16.66 22.83 -4.76
C PRO A 476 -15.48 22.13 -5.46
N ILE A 477 -14.32 22.13 -4.81
CA ILE A 477 -13.10 21.51 -5.35
C ILE A 477 -13.20 19.99 -5.27
N LEU A 478 -13.56 19.43 -4.09
CA LEU A 478 -13.63 17.98 -3.91
C LEU A 478 -14.79 17.36 -4.70
N LYS A 479 -15.92 18.07 -4.81
CA LYS A 479 -17.07 17.67 -5.63
C LYS A 479 -16.70 17.39 -7.08
N ALA A 480 -15.79 18.17 -7.66
CA ALA A 480 -15.35 18.00 -9.04
C ALA A 480 -14.65 16.64 -9.29
N PHE A 481 -14.10 16.02 -8.25
CA PHE A 481 -13.41 14.73 -8.34
C PHE A 481 -14.31 13.53 -8.00
N GLY A 482 -15.55 13.75 -7.55
CA GLY A 482 -16.45 12.66 -7.16
C GLY A 482 -15.87 11.78 -6.06
N THR A 483 -16.10 10.46 -6.14
CA THR A 483 -15.64 9.49 -5.13
C THR A 483 -14.22 9.01 -5.48
N PHE A 484 -13.23 9.88 -5.26
CA PHE A 484 -11.84 9.68 -5.69
C PHE A 484 -11.06 8.64 -4.85
N HIS A 485 -9.87 8.24 -5.32
CA HIS A 485 -9.01 7.27 -4.62
C HIS A 485 -8.64 7.71 -3.20
N GLY A 486 -8.83 6.80 -2.24
CA GLY A 486 -8.56 7.04 -0.83
C GLY A 486 -9.60 7.89 -0.09
N VAL A 487 -10.73 8.28 -0.70
CA VAL A 487 -11.77 9.05 0.01
C VAL A 487 -12.40 8.25 1.15
N ASP A 488 -12.55 6.94 0.98
CA ASP A 488 -13.06 5.98 1.98
C ASP A 488 -12.17 5.90 3.24
N VAL A 489 -10.88 6.26 3.13
CA VAL A 489 -9.97 6.36 4.28
C VAL A 489 -10.41 7.45 5.26
N ALA A 490 -10.91 8.59 4.78
CA ALA A 490 -11.40 9.66 5.64
C ALA A 490 -12.59 9.19 6.48
N TYR A 491 -13.47 8.36 5.89
CA TYR A 491 -14.58 7.69 6.59
C TYR A 491 -14.09 6.62 7.57
N MET A 492 -13.04 5.86 7.22
CA MET A 492 -12.44 4.83 8.07
C MET A 492 -11.86 5.38 9.36
N PHE A 493 -11.15 6.50 9.30
CA PHE A 493 -10.56 7.14 10.49
C PHE A 493 -11.47 8.20 11.12
N GLY A 494 -12.61 8.51 10.48
CA GLY A 494 -13.55 9.53 10.92
C GLY A 494 -12.96 10.93 10.92
N LYS A 495 -11.99 11.16 10.03
CA LYS A 495 -11.29 12.43 9.79
C LYS A 495 -11.88 13.05 8.51
N LEU A 496 -13.18 13.36 8.57
CA LEU A 496 -13.90 13.92 7.42
C LEU A 496 -13.69 15.43 7.27
N ASP A 497 -13.08 16.09 8.26
CA ASP A 497 -12.81 17.53 8.31
C ASP A 497 -11.60 17.99 7.48
N VAL A 498 -11.11 17.14 6.58
CA VAL A 498 -9.98 17.40 5.68
C VAL A 498 -10.23 18.64 4.81
N GLY A 499 -9.22 19.51 4.70
CA GLY A 499 -9.29 20.72 3.87
C GLY A 499 -10.42 21.70 4.27
N GLY A 500 -10.85 21.69 5.54
CA GLY A 500 -11.95 22.53 6.03
C GLY A 500 -13.35 22.02 5.68
N TYR A 501 -13.46 20.77 5.19
CA TYR A 501 -14.75 20.12 4.94
C TYR A 501 -15.57 20.00 6.23
N THR A 502 -16.89 20.20 6.16
CA THR A 502 -17.76 20.03 7.32
C THR A 502 -18.73 18.88 7.05
N PRO A 503 -18.55 17.71 7.67
CA PRO A 503 -19.40 16.56 7.41
C PRO A 503 -20.82 16.77 7.97
N SER A 504 -21.81 16.38 7.18
CA SER A 504 -23.21 16.24 7.61
C SER A 504 -23.38 15.09 8.62
N GLU A 505 -24.50 15.06 9.34
CA GLU A 505 -24.81 13.94 10.24
C GLU A 505 -24.92 12.60 9.49
N VAL A 506 -25.45 12.61 8.25
CA VAL A 506 -25.52 11.43 7.39
C VAL A 506 -24.11 10.87 7.11
N GLU A 507 -23.13 11.73 6.86
CA GLU A 507 -21.74 11.29 6.62
C GLU A 507 -21.05 10.80 7.88
N LYS A 508 -21.35 11.41 9.03
CA LYS A 508 -20.87 10.92 10.34
C LYS A 508 -21.44 9.54 10.64
N ASP A 509 -22.71 9.31 10.35
CA ASP A 509 -23.37 8.01 10.50
C ASP A 509 -22.82 6.97 9.51
N LEU A 510 -22.58 7.36 8.26
CA LEU A 510 -21.93 6.51 7.26
C LEU A 510 -20.51 6.13 7.70
N SER A 511 -19.71 7.09 8.17
CA SER A 511 -18.37 6.86 8.72
C SER A 511 -18.42 5.88 9.90
N ARG A 512 -19.36 6.05 10.84
CA ARG A 512 -19.56 5.13 11.96
C ARG A 512 -19.88 3.70 11.47
N ALA A 513 -20.80 3.57 10.52
CA ALA A 513 -21.16 2.28 9.95
C ALA A 513 -19.95 1.61 9.26
N PHE A 514 -19.16 2.39 8.51
CA PHE A 514 -17.95 1.92 7.82
C PHE A 514 -16.91 1.37 8.81
N MET A 515 -16.65 2.08 9.91
CA MET A 515 -15.77 1.61 10.98
C MET A 515 -16.27 0.30 11.61
N VAL A 516 -17.58 0.21 11.89
CA VAL A 516 -18.18 -0.97 12.52
C VAL A 516 -18.10 -2.20 11.61
N TYR A 517 -18.30 -2.07 10.30
CA TYR A 517 -18.10 -3.19 9.37
C TYR A 517 -16.68 -3.76 9.47
N TRP A 518 -15.66 -2.90 9.52
CA TRP A 518 -14.26 -3.34 9.61
C TRP A 518 -13.95 -3.97 10.97
N SER A 519 -14.40 -3.37 12.08
CA SER A 519 -14.14 -3.93 13.41
C SER A 519 -14.84 -5.26 13.63
N THR A 520 -16.08 -5.42 13.14
CA THR A 520 -16.80 -6.69 13.24
C THR A 520 -16.17 -7.75 12.35
N HIS A 521 -15.67 -7.38 11.18
CA HIS A 521 -14.89 -8.28 10.32
C HIS A 521 -13.62 -8.77 11.02
N ALA A 522 -12.88 -7.87 11.68
CA ALA A 522 -11.72 -8.26 12.49
C ALA A 522 -12.08 -9.16 13.68
N ALA A 523 -13.23 -8.93 14.31
CA ALA A 523 -13.67 -9.69 15.48
C ALA A 523 -14.25 -11.07 15.16
N THR A 524 -14.93 -11.21 14.01
CA THR A 524 -15.78 -12.38 13.72
C THR A 524 -15.52 -13.03 12.37
N GLY A 525 -14.75 -12.37 11.49
CA GLY A 525 -14.54 -12.81 10.11
C GLY A 525 -15.67 -12.48 9.14
N ALA A 526 -16.69 -11.74 9.58
CA ALA A 526 -17.77 -11.24 8.73
C ALA A 526 -18.08 -9.77 9.06
N PRO A 527 -18.13 -8.86 8.06
CA PRO A 527 -18.54 -7.49 8.30
C PRO A 527 -20.03 -7.42 8.61
N GLY A 528 -20.40 -6.65 9.64
CA GLY A 528 -21.78 -6.42 10.03
C GLY A 528 -21.92 -5.62 11.32
N GLY A 529 -23.14 -5.48 11.79
CA GLY A 529 -23.46 -4.80 13.05
C GLY A 529 -24.97 -4.62 13.24
N ALA A 530 -25.41 -4.42 14.48
CA ALA A 530 -26.80 -4.12 14.76
C ALA A 530 -27.23 -2.83 14.04
N GLY A 531 -28.35 -2.87 13.33
CA GLY A 531 -28.85 -1.73 12.56
C GLY A 531 -28.10 -1.43 11.26
N LEU A 532 -27.08 -2.22 10.91
CA LEU A 532 -26.37 -2.10 9.63
C LEU A 532 -27.00 -3.00 8.56
N THR A 533 -26.90 -2.57 7.30
CA THR A 533 -27.29 -3.38 6.15
C THR A 533 -26.50 -4.70 6.15
N ALA A 534 -27.20 -5.82 5.91
CA ALA A 534 -26.56 -7.11 5.80
C ALA A 534 -25.55 -7.11 4.63
N TRP A 535 -24.32 -7.53 4.92
CA TRP A 535 -23.26 -7.67 3.92
C TRP A 535 -23.05 -9.15 3.57
N PRO A 536 -23.64 -9.66 2.48
CA PRO A 536 -23.48 -11.05 2.09
C PRO A 536 -22.05 -11.34 1.63
N LYS A 537 -21.62 -12.60 1.79
CA LYS A 537 -20.42 -13.13 1.14
C LYS A 537 -20.50 -12.91 -0.37
N TYR A 538 -19.35 -12.75 -1.01
CA TYR A 538 -19.23 -12.65 -2.45
C TYR A 538 -19.61 -13.99 -3.10
N ASP A 539 -20.63 -13.94 -3.95
CA ASP A 539 -21.11 -15.00 -4.81
C ASP A 539 -20.69 -14.70 -6.26
N PRO A 540 -19.74 -15.46 -6.83
CA PRO A 540 -19.29 -15.27 -8.21
C PRO A 540 -20.41 -15.37 -9.26
N ALA A 541 -21.52 -16.04 -8.96
CA ALA A 541 -22.65 -16.15 -9.89
C ALA A 541 -23.50 -14.86 -9.94
N LYS A 542 -23.54 -14.11 -8.83
CA LYS A 542 -24.30 -12.85 -8.71
C LYS A 542 -23.44 -11.60 -8.92
N ASP A 543 -22.13 -11.75 -8.78
CA ASP A 543 -21.18 -10.65 -8.73
C ASP A 543 -21.61 -9.55 -7.74
N ASN A 544 -22.02 -9.97 -6.54
CA ASN A 544 -22.61 -9.05 -5.56
C ASN A 544 -21.55 -8.21 -4.85
N SER A 545 -21.91 -6.99 -4.48
CA SER A 545 -21.12 -6.10 -3.63
C SER A 545 -22.03 -5.29 -2.71
N LEU A 546 -21.54 -4.89 -1.54
CA LEU A 546 -22.20 -3.85 -0.76
C LEU A 546 -21.89 -2.49 -1.38
N GLY A 547 -22.90 -1.86 -1.98
CA GLY A 547 -22.80 -0.46 -2.41
C GLY A 547 -22.91 0.44 -1.19
N ILE A 548 -21.89 1.25 -0.95
CA ILE A 548 -21.77 2.15 0.21
C ILE A 548 -21.82 3.58 -0.33
N GLY A 549 -23.01 4.18 -0.29
CA GLY A 549 -23.26 5.56 -0.72
C GLY A 549 -24.18 6.27 0.27
N THR A 550 -24.92 7.28 -0.20
CA THR A 550 -26.03 7.90 0.57
C THR A 550 -27.04 6.86 1.07
N THR A 551 -27.21 5.77 0.32
CA THR A 551 -27.88 4.56 0.79
C THR A 551 -26.90 3.39 0.73
N THR A 552 -26.89 2.55 1.77
CA THR A 552 -26.09 1.32 1.81
C THR A 552 -26.95 0.12 1.49
N ALA A 553 -26.68 -0.54 0.36
CA ALA A 553 -27.47 -1.68 -0.11
C ALA A 553 -26.66 -2.62 -1.01
N VAL A 554 -27.06 -3.88 -1.04
CA VAL A 554 -26.46 -4.88 -1.93
C VAL A 554 -26.75 -4.52 -3.39
N ARG A 555 -25.74 -4.70 -4.23
CA ARG A 555 -25.77 -4.55 -5.70
C ARG A 555 -25.28 -5.83 -6.33
N GLU A 556 -25.80 -6.17 -7.50
CA GLU A 556 -25.40 -7.34 -8.30
C GLU A 556 -24.97 -6.86 -9.69
N GLY A 557 -23.99 -7.53 -10.30
CA GLY A 557 -23.53 -7.24 -11.67
C GLY A 557 -22.94 -5.84 -11.89
N LEU A 558 -22.37 -5.21 -10.85
CA LEU A 558 -21.84 -3.84 -10.96
C LEU A 558 -20.71 -3.76 -12.00
N HIS A 559 -20.92 -2.95 -13.05
CA HIS A 559 -20.02 -2.81 -14.20
C HIS A 559 -19.68 -4.13 -14.90
N GLN A 560 -20.52 -5.17 -14.74
CA GLN A 560 -20.22 -6.53 -15.20
C GLN A 560 -19.72 -6.59 -16.65
N PRO A 561 -20.37 -5.94 -17.64
CA PRO A 561 -19.88 -6.02 -19.02
C PRO A 561 -18.43 -5.49 -19.16
N ASN A 562 -18.09 -4.41 -18.47
CA ASN A 562 -16.77 -3.80 -18.55
C ASN A 562 -15.73 -4.64 -17.82
N CYS A 563 -16.08 -5.19 -16.66
CA CYS A 563 -15.17 -6.07 -15.96
C CYS A 563 -14.98 -7.42 -16.66
N ASP A 564 -16.00 -7.95 -17.34
CA ASP A 564 -15.87 -9.17 -18.14
C ASP A 564 -14.88 -8.95 -19.29
N PHE A 565 -14.92 -7.77 -19.90
CA PHE A 565 -13.92 -7.35 -20.88
C PHE A 565 -12.50 -7.34 -20.30
N TRP A 566 -12.29 -6.77 -19.11
CA TRP A 566 -10.96 -6.73 -18.48
C TRP A 566 -10.45 -8.09 -17.99
N ASP A 567 -11.36 -8.95 -17.52
CA ASP A 567 -11.01 -10.29 -17.04
C ASP A 567 -10.64 -11.24 -18.18
N ALA A 568 -11.20 -11.05 -19.38
CA ALA A 568 -10.85 -11.84 -20.56
C ALA A 568 -9.44 -11.57 -21.14
N LEU A 569 -8.76 -10.52 -20.67
CA LEU A 569 -7.46 -10.08 -21.19
C LEU A 569 -6.26 -10.54 -20.36
N GLN A 570 -6.50 -11.30 -19.29
CA GLN A 570 -5.46 -11.75 -18.37
C GLN A 570 -4.79 -13.04 -18.79
#